data_AF-A0A538TZB2-F1
#
_entry.id   AF-A0A538TZB2-F1
#
_cell.length_a   1.000
_cell.length_b   1.000
_cell.length_c   1.000
_cell.angle_alpha   90.00
_cell.angle_beta   90.00
_cell.angle_gamma   90.00
#
_symmetry.space_group_name_H-M   'P 1'
#
loop_
_entity.id
_entity.type
_entity.pdbx_description
1 polymer ?
#
loop_
_entity_poly.entity_id
_entity_poly.type
_entity_poly.pdbx_seq_one_letter_code
_entity_poly.pdbx_strand_id
1 'polypeptide(L)'
;MRRVAAPPPPQRALGPEEPKEGSDMLLRALVCWCVLSPAWAFAQTSTHAAATGQIVGRVTAADGAPISGVNVIVLGLPIGAPCDEDGWYRLLGVPVGQHEVRAQLLGQASVVQAVTVD
;
A
#
# COMPACT_ATOMS: atom_id res chain seq x y z
N MET A 1 -40.91 41.45 -27.86
CA MET A 1 -41.39 40.28 -27.10
C MET A 1 -41.19 40.56 -25.62
N ARG A 2 -42.26 40.44 -24.81
CA ARG A 2 -42.33 40.78 -23.39
C ARG A 2 -41.59 39.75 -22.51
N ARG A 3 -40.89 40.21 -21.47
CA ARG A 3 -40.94 39.64 -20.11
C ARG A 3 -40.58 40.75 -19.11
N VAL A 4 -41.59 41.23 -18.39
CA VAL A 4 -41.47 42.02 -17.17
C VAL A 4 -42.04 41.13 -16.06
N ALA A 5 -41.23 40.81 -15.07
CA ALA A 5 -41.62 40.25 -13.76
C ALA A 5 -40.35 40.17 -12.89
N ALA A 6 -40.33 40.46 -11.60
CA ALA A 6 -41.17 41.21 -10.66
C ALA A 6 -40.28 41.40 -9.40
N PRO A 7 -40.42 42.48 -8.61
CA PRO A 7 -39.58 42.74 -7.43
C PRO A 7 -39.83 41.72 -6.29
N PRO A 8 -38.84 41.48 -5.40
CA PRO A 8 -38.96 40.55 -4.29
C PRO A 8 -40.07 40.99 -3.33
N PRO A 9 -40.89 40.08 -2.76
CA PRO A 9 -41.86 40.44 -1.74
C PRO A 9 -41.16 40.83 -0.42
N PRO A 10 -41.39 42.03 0.13
CA PRO A 10 -40.99 42.37 1.49
C PRO A 10 -41.99 41.86 2.54
N GLN A 11 -41.45 41.65 3.74
CA GLN A 11 -41.94 40.91 4.90
C GLN A 11 -43.18 41.51 5.58
N ARG A 12 -44.04 40.67 6.18
CA ARG A 12 -44.99 41.11 7.22
C ARG A 12 -45.29 40.06 8.29
N ALA A 13 -44.68 40.30 9.46
CA ALA A 13 -45.21 40.22 10.84
C ALA A 13 -46.03 39.01 11.33
N LEU A 14 -45.56 38.41 12.43
CA LEU A 14 -46.30 37.94 13.62
C LEU A 14 -45.22 37.50 14.64
N GLY A 15 -44.97 38.24 15.71
CA GLY A 15 -45.60 38.01 17.03
C GLY A 15 -44.65 37.17 17.94
N PRO A 16 -44.52 37.42 19.26
CA PRO A 16 -43.45 36.84 20.08
C PRO A 16 -43.93 35.65 20.95
N GLU A 17 -43.47 34.42 20.71
CA GLU A 17 -43.74 33.23 21.56
C GLU A 17 -42.64 32.19 21.24
N GLU A 18 -41.96 31.42 22.10
CA GLU A 18 -41.83 31.26 23.55
C GLU A 18 -40.53 30.41 23.77
N PRO A 19 -39.84 30.56 24.91
CA PRO A 19 -38.57 29.89 25.21
C PRO A 19 -38.79 28.42 25.63
N LYS A 20 -38.04 27.47 25.08
CA LYS A 20 -38.06 26.06 25.54
C LYS A 20 -36.91 25.74 26.50
N GLU A 21 -37.06 26.20 27.73
CA GLU A 21 -36.17 25.96 28.89
C GLU A 21 -36.40 24.58 29.57
N GLY A 22 -36.72 23.53 28.81
CA GLY A 22 -37.30 22.29 29.36
C GLY A 22 -36.63 20.98 28.95
N SER A 23 -35.48 20.99 28.27
CA SER A 23 -34.87 19.75 27.76
C SER A 23 -33.38 19.59 28.10
N ASP A 24 -32.81 20.45 28.94
CA ASP A 24 -31.44 20.30 29.43
C ASP A 24 -31.33 19.40 30.68
N MET A 25 -32.46 19.02 31.29
CA MET A 25 -32.49 18.20 32.52
C MET A 25 -32.83 16.72 32.32
N LEU A 26 -33.22 16.30 31.12
CA LEU A 26 -33.47 14.88 30.79
C LEU A 26 -32.30 14.22 30.04
N LEU A 27 -31.38 15.01 29.46
CA LEU A 27 -30.21 14.49 28.77
C LEU A 27 -29.09 14.04 29.72
N ARG A 28 -29.09 14.51 30.98
CA ARG A 28 -28.08 14.15 31.99
C ARG A 28 -28.33 12.79 32.66
N ALA A 29 -29.50 12.19 32.44
CA ALA A 29 -29.88 10.88 33.01
C ALA A 29 -29.67 9.68 32.05
N LEU A 30 -29.43 9.93 30.76
CA LEU A 30 -29.10 8.89 29.77
C LEU A 30 -27.59 8.56 29.69
N VAL A 31 -26.79 9.17 30.56
CA VAL A 31 -25.32 9.01 30.64
C VAL A 31 -24.88 7.73 31.36
N CYS A 32 -25.80 6.92 31.91
CA CYS A 32 -25.42 5.79 32.78
C CYS A 32 -25.87 4.38 32.34
N TRP A 33 -26.33 4.15 31.11
CA TRP A 33 -26.74 2.79 30.71
C TRP A 33 -26.34 2.42 29.28
N CYS A 34 -25.04 2.15 29.07
CA CYS A 34 -24.51 1.24 28.02
C CYS A 34 -22.98 1.12 28.03
N VAL A 35 -22.32 1.29 29.20
CA VAL A 35 -20.89 0.94 29.36
C VAL A 35 -20.79 -0.50 29.90
N LEU A 36 -21.46 -1.43 29.21
CA LEU A 36 -21.40 -2.86 29.51
C LEU A 36 -21.62 -3.71 28.24
N SER A 37 -20.86 -3.40 27.18
CA SER A 37 -20.72 -4.27 26.01
C SER A 37 -19.24 -4.63 25.85
N PRO A 38 -18.84 -5.90 26.07
CA PRO A 38 -17.47 -6.32 25.92
C PRO A 38 -17.20 -6.52 24.42
N ALA A 39 -16.49 -5.60 23.80
CA ALA A 39 -16.00 -5.82 22.46
C ALA A 39 -14.69 -5.07 22.27
N TRP A 40 -13.65 -5.55 22.95
CA TRP A 40 -12.31 -5.56 22.36
C TRP A 40 -12.36 -6.41 21.09
N ALA A 41 -13.01 -5.91 20.05
CA ALA A 41 -12.66 -6.29 18.70
C ALA A 41 -11.34 -5.59 18.39
N PHE A 42 -10.28 -5.99 19.10
CA PHE A 42 -8.95 -5.95 18.52
C PHE A 42 -9.05 -6.85 17.30
N ALA A 43 -9.39 -6.26 16.16
CA ALA A 43 -9.24 -6.90 14.88
C ALA A 43 -7.75 -7.28 14.80
N GLN A 44 -7.48 -8.56 15.02
CA GLN A 44 -6.15 -9.12 14.91
C GLN A 44 -5.82 -9.10 13.42
N THR A 45 -5.29 -7.99 12.93
CA THR A 45 -4.61 -7.97 11.64
C THR A 45 -3.42 -8.90 11.80
N SER A 46 -3.62 -10.17 11.46
CA SER A 46 -2.52 -11.11 11.29
C SER A 46 -1.72 -10.62 10.09
N THR A 47 -0.67 -9.85 10.36
CA THR A 47 0.30 -9.49 9.34
C THR A 47 1.01 -10.78 8.95
N HIS A 48 0.55 -11.43 7.89
CA HIS A 48 1.24 -12.57 7.30
C HIS A 48 2.52 -12.04 6.66
N ALA A 49 3.63 -12.10 7.39
CA ALA A 49 4.93 -11.81 6.82
C ALA A 49 5.23 -12.92 5.79
N ALA A 50 5.33 -12.56 4.52
CA ALA A 50 5.82 -13.49 3.50
C ALA A 50 7.23 -13.92 3.90
N ALA A 51 7.48 -15.24 3.96
CA ALA A 51 8.84 -15.72 4.13
C ALA A 51 9.67 -15.20 2.95
N THR A 52 10.82 -14.62 3.26
CA THR A 52 11.76 -14.09 2.28
C THR A 52 13.09 -14.81 2.44
N GLY A 53 13.71 -15.12 1.31
CA GLY A 53 15.05 -15.69 1.21
C GLY A 53 16.00 -14.78 0.46
N GLN A 54 17.11 -15.38 0.03
CA GLN A 54 18.12 -14.72 -0.78
C GLN A 54 18.49 -15.58 -1.99
N ILE A 55 18.80 -14.93 -3.11
CA ILE A 55 19.37 -15.59 -4.28
C ILE A 55 20.83 -15.15 -4.38
N VAL A 56 21.75 -16.10 -4.35
CA VAL A 56 23.18 -15.88 -4.56
C VAL A 56 23.60 -16.66 -5.78
N GLY A 57 24.32 -16.01 -6.68
CA GLY A 57 24.85 -16.66 -7.87
C GLY A 57 26.01 -15.89 -8.48
N ARG A 58 26.52 -16.42 -9.59
CA ARG A 58 27.63 -15.84 -10.34
C ARG A 58 27.25 -15.71 -11.81
N VAL A 59 27.59 -14.57 -12.40
CA VAL A 59 27.44 -14.29 -13.83
C VAL A 59 28.77 -14.53 -14.51
N THR A 60 28.78 -15.45 -15.47
CA THR A 60 29.96 -15.81 -16.26
C THR A 60 29.65 -15.77 -17.74
N ALA A 61 30.67 -15.47 -18.55
CA ALA A 61 30.64 -15.61 -19.99
C ALA A 61 30.69 -17.10 -20.39
N ALA A 62 30.52 -17.37 -21.69
CA ALA A 62 30.56 -18.72 -22.24
C ALA A 62 31.93 -19.41 -22.07
N ASP A 63 33.00 -18.63 -21.95
CA ASP A 63 34.37 -19.11 -21.67
C ASP A 63 34.65 -19.28 -20.16
N GLY A 64 33.67 -18.98 -19.30
CA GLY A 64 33.80 -19.04 -17.85
C GLY A 64 34.38 -17.78 -17.20
N ALA A 65 34.72 -16.75 -17.96
CA ALA A 65 35.20 -15.49 -17.41
C ALA A 65 34.08 -14.79 -16.61
N PRO A 66 34.36 -14.23 -15.42
CA PRO A 66 33.37 -13.45 -14.70
C PRO A 66 33.03 -12.18 -15.47
N ILE A 67 31.75 -11.80 -15.44
CA ILE A 67 31.29 -10.54 -16.04
C ILE A 67 30.83 -9.63 -14.92
N SER A 68 31.43 -8.44 -14.83
CA SER A 68 31.06 -7.39 -13.88
C SER A 68 30.06 -6.40 -14.49
N GLY A 69 29.35 -5.65 -13.64
CA GLY A 69 28.43 -4.60 -14.09
C GLY A 69 27.15 -5.09 -14.76
N VAL A 70 26.86 -6.40 -14.69
CA VAL A 70 25.58 -6.98 -15.10
C VAL A 70 24.54 -6.68 -14.02
N ASN A 71 23.43 -6.08 -14.41
CA ASN A 71 22.32 -5.87 -13.50
C ASN A 71 21.45 -7.13 -13.46
N VAL A 72 21.24 -7.68 -12.27
CA VAL A 72 20.43 -8.87 -12.05
C VAL A 72 19.13 -8.46 -11.36
N ILE A 73 17.98 -8.73 -11.97
CA ILE A 73 16.66 -8.31 -11.49
C ILE A 73 15.74 -9.52 -11.39
N VAL A 74 14.92 -9.60 -10.34
CA VAL A 74 13.83 -10.56 -10.26
C VAL A 74 12.61 -10.03 -11.00
N LEU A 75 12.13 -10.76 -12.01
CA LEU A 75 10.98 -10.35 -12.81
C LEU A 75 9.71 -10.29 -11.95
N GLY A 76 8.95 -9.20 -12.08
CA GLY A 76 7.73 -8.96 -11.31
C GLY A 76 7.96 -8.41 -9.90
N LEU A 77 9.22 -8.28 -9.44
CA LEU A 77 9.57 -7.74 -8.13
C LEU A 77 10.52 -6.55 -8.28
N PRO A 78 10.43 -5.51 -7.43
CA PRO A 78 11.37 -4.40 -7.40
C PRO A 78 12.68 -4.78 -6.70
N ILE A 79 13.19 -5.99 -6.96
CA ILE A 79 14.39 -6.55 -6.34
C ILE A 79 15.44 -6.75 -7.43
N GLY A 80 16.57 -6.10 -7.27
CA GLY A 80 17.70 -6.25 -8.18
C GLY A 80 19.00 -5.84 -7.50
N ALA A 81 20.10 -6.39 -8.01
CA ALA A 81 21.44 -6.05 -7.58
C ALA A 81 22.41 -6.17 -8.77
N PRO A 82 23.38 -5.24 -8.89
CA PRO A 82 24.48 -5.43 -9.81
C PRO A 82 25.38 -6.59 -9.35
N CYS A 83 26.02 -7.27 -10.30
CA CYS A 83 27.13 -8.15 -9.97
C CYS A 83 28.41 -7.37 -9.68
N ASP A 84 29.25 -7.93 -8.81
CA ASP A 84 30.57 -7.39 -8.47
C ASP A 84 31.64 -7.70 -9.54
N GLU A 85 32.89 -7.34 -9.25
CA GLU A 85 34.04 -7.54 -10.14
C GLU A 85 34.32 -9.03 -10.43
N ASP A 86 33.97 -9.91 -9.49
CA ASP A 86 34.11 -11.35 -9.62
C ASP A 86 32.87 -12.02 -10.25
N GLY A 87 31.87 -11.22 -10.64
CA GLY A 87 30.61 -11.64 -11.24
C GLY A 87 29.59 -12.16 -10.23
N TRP A 88 29.83 -12.08 -8.92
CA TRP A 88 28.86 -12.51 -7.92
C TRP A 88 27.75 -11.48 -7.73
N TYR A 89 26.55 -11.98 -7.49
CA TYR A 89 25.40 -11.15 -7.14
C TYR A 89 24.68 -11.74 -5.94
N ARG A 90 23.98 -10.88 -5.20
CA ARG A 90 23.15 -11.26 -4.06
C ARG A 90 21.86 -10.45 -4.07
N LEU A 91 20.74 -11.14 -4.23
CA LEU A 91 19.40 -10.58 -4.16
C LEU A 91 18.81 -10.92 -2.79
N LEU A 92 18.46 -9.90 -2.01
CA LEU A 92 17.92 -10.05 -0.67
C LEU A 92 16.42 -9.77 -0.66
N GLY A 93 15.69 -10.41 0.26
CA GLY A 93 14.26 -10.15 0.44
C GLY A 93 13.38 -10.74 -0.66
N VAL A 94 13.87 -11.77 -1.38
CA VAL A 94 13.10 -12.44 -2.42
C VAL A 94 12.05 -13.32 -1.75
N PRO A 95 10.74 -13.16 -2.00
CA PRO A 95 9.72 -14.04 -1.44
C PRO A 95 10.00 -15.50 -1.78
N VAL A 96 9.69 -16.44 -0.87
CA VAL A 96 9.78 -17.87 -1.20
C VAL A 96 8.86 -18.22 -2.37
N GLY A 97 9.30 -19.11 -3.24
CA GLY A 97 8.57 -19.53 -4.45
C GLY A 97 9.42 -19.56 -5.72
N GLN A 98 8.75 -19.78 -6.85
CA GLN A 98 9.37 -19.74 -8.18
C GLN A 98 9.46 -18.31 -8.69
N HIS A 99 10.65 -17.91 -9.09
CA HIS A 99 10.92 -16.60 -9.66
C HIS A 99 11.76 -16.71 -10.92
N GLU A 100 11.62 -15.75 -11.81
CA GLU A 100 12.52 -15.61 -12.94
C GLU A 100 13.51 -14.47 -12.66
N VAL A 101 14.79 -14.75 -12.87
CA VAL A 101 15.87 -13.80 -12.69
C VAL A 101 16.40 -13.42 -14.07
N ARG A 102 16.44 -12.12 -14.36
CA ARG A 102 16.98 -11.56 -15.59
C ARG A 102 18.33 -10.91 -15.32
N ALA A 103 19.36 -11.39 -16.00
CA ALA A 103 20.67 -10.75 -16.08
C ALA A 103 20.73 -9.88 -17.33
N GLN A 104 21.06 -8.59 -17.17
CA GLN A 104 21.14 -7.63 -18.26
C GLN A 104 22.40 -6.77 -18.16
N LEU A 105 23.20 -6.80 -19.21
CA LEU A 105 24.34 -5.92 -19.40
C LEU A 105 24.06 -4.94 -20.55
N LEU A 106 24.46 -3.68 -20.39
CA LEU A 106 24.27 -2.65 -21.42
C LEU A 106 24.96 -3.08 -22.72
N GLY A 107 24.20 -3.05 -23.82
CA GLY A 107 24.71 -3.45 -25.14
C GLY A 107 24.79 -4.96 -25.39
N GLN A 108 24.33 -5.81 -24.45
CA GLN A 108 24.32 -7.27 -24.59
C GLN A 108 22.89 -7.83 -24.54
N ALA A 109 22.75 -9.07 -25.03
CA ALA A 109 21.51 -9.82 -24.87
C ALA A 109 21.26 -10.11 -23.38
N SER A 110 20.00 -10.01 -22.96
CA SER A 110 19.60 -10.40 -21.61
C SER A 110 19.39 -11.91 -21.52
N VAL A 111 19.70 -12.50 -20.38
CA VAL A 111 19.45 -13.92 -20.09
C VAL A 111 18.44 -14.01 -18.96
N VAL A 112 17.47 -14.91 -19.09
CA VAL A 112 16.44 -15.17 -18.07
C VAL A 112 16.59 -16.60 -17.56
N GLN A 113 16.60 -16.77 -16.24
CA GLN A 113 16.76 -18.05 -15.57
C GLN A 113 15.67 -18.21 -14.51
N ALA A 114 14.96 -19.34 -14.52
CA ALA A 114 14.05 -19.69 -13.44
C ALA A 114 14.84 -20.16 -12.20
N VAL A 115 14.49 -19.64 -11.03
CA VAL A 115 15.11 -19.92 -9.74
C VAL A 115 14.02 -20.15 -8.69
N THR A 116 14.16 -21.22 -7.92
CA THR A 116 13.29 -21.51 -6.78
C THR A 116 13.93 -21.03 -5.49
N VAL A 117 13.19 -20.29 -4.68
CA VAL A 117 13.57 -19.88 -3.32
C VAL A 117 12.73 -20.69 -2.32
N ASP A 118 13.38 -21.40 -1.40
CA ASP A 118 12.76 -22.21 -0.33
C ASP A 118 12.96 -21.53 1.04
#